data_AF-A0A5D0J5K4-F1
#
_entry.id   AF-A0A5D0J5K4-F1
#
_cell.length_a   1.000
_cell.length_b   1.000
_cell.length_c   1.000
_cell.angle_alpha   90.00
_cell.angle_beta   90.00
_cell.angle_gamma   90.00
#
_symmetry.space_group_name_H-M   'P 1'
#
loop_
_entity.id
_entity.type
_entity.pdbx_description
1 polymer ?
#
loop_
_entity_poly.entity_id
_entity_poly.type
_entity_poly.pdbx_seq_one_letter_code
_entity_poly.pdbx_strand_id
1 'polypeptide(L)'
;MSEEEIELFNRIKSSGGPGRNRGNIIGFYPSDEFLRTLTIEYKAEFASIFTMGINTHYLWVGTIDSILLPATLNDNHEILIKHTHPKGTPQPSHFDINWLIQAQENGSPQIKSMILPIGIDRISFDINTPCI
;
A
#
# COMPACT_ATOMS: atom_id res chain seq x y z
N MET A 1 16.76 6.04 -0.85
CA MET A 1 15.67 6.73 -1.56
C MET A 1 16.18 7.42 -2.82
N SER A 2 15.35 7.55 -3.87
CA SER A 2 15.63 8.29 -5.13
C SER A 2 15.35 9.78 -5.03
N GLU A 3 15.74 10.56 -6.05
CA GLU A 3 15.43 12.00 -6.14
C GLU A 3 13.92 12.26 -6.18
N GLU A 4 13.17 11.47 -6.96
CA GLU A 4 11.70 11.58 -7.08
C GLU A 4 11.00 11.30 -5.74
N GLU A 5 11.52 10.36 -4.95
CA GLU A 5 11.02 10.04 -3.61
C GLU A 5 11.28 11.19 -2.63
N ILE A 6 12.49 11.77 -2.68
CA ILE A 6 12.85 12.92 -1.84
C ILE A 6 11.97 14.12 -2.18
N GLU A 7 11.74 14.40 -3.46
CA GLU A 7 10.86 15.48 -3.91
C GLU A 7 9.42 15.27 -3.42
N LEU A 8 8.87 14.06 -3.60
CA LEU A 8 7.54 13.73 -3.14
C LEU A 8 7.42 13.85 -1.60
N PHE A 9 8.41 13.36 -0.85
CA PHE A 9 8.44 13.50 0.60
C PHE A 9 8.35 14.96 1.04
N ASN A 10 9.19 15.82 0.44
CA ASN A 10 9.23 17.25 0.75
C ASN A 10 7.91 17.94 0.39
N ARG A 11 7.27 17.55 -0.73
CA ARG A 11 5.96 18.07 -1.13
C ARG A 11 4.87 17.68 -0.14
N ILE A 12 4.84 16.42 0.31
CA ILE A 12 3.89 15.96 1.33
C ILE A 12 4.09 16.73 2.64
N LYS A 13 5.34 16.96 3.03
CA LYS A 13 5.68 17.71 4.24
C LYS A 13 5.24 19.17 4.15
N SER A 14 5.48 19.82 3.01
CA SER A 14 5.10 21.23 2.80
C SER A 14 3.58 21.43 2.69
N SER A 15 2.83 20.41 2.25
CA SER A 15 1.36 20.42 2.27
C SER A 15 0.75 20.16 3.65
N GLY A 16 1.55 19.96 4.69
CA GLY A 16 1.08 19.68 6.06
C GLY A 16 0.69 18.23 6.30
N GLY A 17 1.11 17.30 5.43
CA GLY A 17 0.87 15.86 5.57
C GLY A 17 0.37 15.19 4.28
N PRO A 18 0.21 13.85 4.32
CA PRO A 18 -0.10 13.01 3.15
C PRO A 18 -1.53 13.13 2.61
N GLY A 19 -2.40 13.89 3.27
CA GLY A 19 -3.83 13.95 2.95
C GLY A 19 -4.61 12.73 3.47
N ARG A 20 -5.77 12.45 2.87
CA ARG A 20 -6.62 11.28 3.16
C ARG A 20 -7.08 10.62 1.86
N ASN A 21 -7.07 9.28 1.80
CA ASN A 21 -7.62 8.45 0.71
C ASN A 21 -7.00 8.66 -0.69
N ARG A 22 -7.38 7.75 -1.62
CA ARG A 22 -7.01 7.51 -3.05
C ARG A 22 -5.59 7.81 -3.53
N GLY A 23 -4.73 8.27 -2.64
CA GLY A 23 -3.33 8.49 -2.83
C GLY A 23 -2.95 9.63 -3.75
N ASN A 24 -1.64 9.87 -3.82
CA ASN A 24 -1.03 10.69 -4.85
C ASN A 24 -0.77 9.81 -6.07
N ILE A 25 -1.07 10.31 -7.27
CA ILE A 25 -0.53 9.70 -8.50
C ILE A 25 0.99 9.86 -8.46
N ILE A 26 1.70 8.78 -8.73
CA ILE A 26 3.16 8.76 -8.75
C ILE A 26 3.64 8.17 -10.08
N GLY A 27 4.72 8.74 -10.61
CA GLY A 27 5.34 8.30 -11.87
C GLY A 27 6.35 7.17 -11.71
N PHE A 28 6.52 6.65 -10.49
CA PHE A 28 7.58 5.72 -10.13
C PHE A 28 7.05 4.62 -9.21
N TYR A 29 7.83 3.55 -9.07
CA TYR A 29 7.58 2.48 -8.10
C TYR A 29 8.27 2.81 -6.77
N PRO A 30 7.53 3.09 -5.68
CA PRO A 30 8.11 3.42 -4.39
C PRO A 30 9.04 2.34 -3.87
N SER A 31 10.18 2.71 -3.31
CA SER A 31 11.07 1.82 -2.56
C SER A 31 10.46 1.42 -1.22
N ASP A 32 10.93 0.31 -0.65
CA ASP A 32 10.51 -0.14 0.69
C ASP A 32 10.94 0.88 1.75
N GLU A 33 12.13 1.47 1.60
CA GLU A 33 12.67 2.51 2.48
C GLU A 33 11.76 3.75 2.49
N PHE A 34 11.33 4.23 1.32
CA PHE A 34 10.47 5.41 1.23
C PHE A 34 9.11 5.21 1.91
N LEU A 35 8.44 4.09 1.68
CA LEU A 35 7.16 3.81 2.34
C LEU A 35 7.31 3.70 3.87
N ARG A 36 8.40 3.10 4.35
CA ARG A 36 8.71 3.02 5.78
C ARG A 36 8.99 4.40 6.37
N THR A 37 9.73 5.25 5.66
CA THR A 37 9.99 6.64 6.07
C THR A 37 8.69 7.41 6.23
N LEU A 38 7.77 7.34 5.26
CA LEU A 38 6.46 7.96 5.36
C LEU A 38 5.65 7.44 6.56
N THR A 39 5.67 6.13 6.77
CA THR A 39 4.97 5.48 7.87
C THR A 39 5.47 5.95 9.24
N ILE A 40 6.79 6.07 9.39
CA ILE A 40 7.41 6.52 10.64
C ILE A 40 7.11 7.99 10.90
N GLU A 41 7.20 8.83 9.87
CA GLU A 41 6.95 10.28 9.96
C GLU A 41 5.49 10.58 10.30
N TYR A 42 4.55 9.95 9.60
CA TYR A 42 3.13 10.29 9.69
C TYR A 42 2.30 9.36 10.58
N LYS A 43 2.91 8.31 11.15
CA LYS A 43 2.24 7.30 12.00
C LYS A 43 1.00 6.71 11.33
N ALA A 44 1.10 6.45 10.03
CA ALA A 44 0.01 5.96 9.20
C ALA A 44 0.52 4.85 8.28
N GLU A 45 -0.38 3.95 7.91
CA GLU A 45 -0.15 2.96 6.88
C GLU A 45 -0.12 3.61 5.49
N PHE A 46 0.81 3.17 4.66
CA PHE A 46 0.97 3.59 3.28
C PHE A 46 1.00 2.38 2.36
N ALA A 47 0.38 2.48 1.19
CA ALA A 47 0.39 1.43 0.18
C ALA A 47 0.81 1.95 -1.19
N SER A 48 1.56 1.13 -1.91
CA SER A 48 1.79 1.28 -3.34
C SER A 48 0.76 0.45 -4.09
N ILE A 49 -0.07 1.12 -4.88
CA ILE A 49 -1.13 0.51 -5.69
C ILE A 49 -0.83 0.76 -7.16
N PHE A 50 -1.11 -0.22 -8.00
CA PHE A 50 -1.15 -0.06 -9.45
C PHE A 50 -2.55 -0.36 -9.96
N THR A 51 -3.18 0.57 -10.64
CA THR A 51 -4.48 0.32 -11.29
C THR A 51 -4.23 -0.24 -12.69
N MET A 52 -4.44 -1.55 -12.82
CA MET A 52 -4.43 -2.23 -14.12
C MET A 52 -5.59 -1.70 -14.98
N GLY A 53 -5.44 -1.66 -16.30
CA GLY A 53 -6.43 -1.10 -17.24
C GLY A 53 -6.17 0.36 -17.60
N ILE A 54 -5.75 1.19 -16.62
CA ILE A 54 -5.31 2.58 -16.85
C ILE A 54 -3.80 2.80 -16.64
N ASN A 55 -3.06 1.77 -16.23
CA ASN A 55 -1.61 1.77 -16.07
C ASN A 55 -1.06 2.91 -15.19
N THR A 56 -1.68 3.14 -14.03
CA THR A 56 -1.33 4.25 -13.14
C THR A 56 -0.92 3.76 -11.75
N HIS A 57 0.17 4.31 -11.21
CA HIS A 57 0.59 4.05 -9.84
C HIS A 57 0.07 5.11 -8.87
N TYR A 58 -0.33 4.67 -7.69
CA TYR A 58 -0.84 5.50 -6.61
C TYR A 58 -0.13 5.19 -5.30
N LEU A 59 0.22 6.24 -4.56
CA LEU A 59 0.65 6.16 -3.16
C LEU A 59 -0.55 6.42 -2.24
N TRP A 60 -1.19 5.37 -1.74
CA TRP A 60 -2.33 5.49 -0.82
C TRP A 60 -1.86 5.71 0.62
N VAL A 61 -2.70 6.37 1.41
CA VAL A 61 -2.51 6.60 2.85
C VAL A 61 -3.77 6.19 3.60
N GLY A 62 -3.56 5.48 4.71
CA GLY A 62 -4.59 5.05 5.65
C GLY A 62 -4.47 5.72 7.00
N THR A 63 -4.79 4.95 8.04
CA THR A 63 -4.63 5.28 9.45
C THR A 63 -3.48 4.48 10.05
N ILE A 64 -3.26 4.57 11.36
CA ILE A 64 -2.27 3.71 12.04
C ILE A 64 -2.67 2.22 12.04
N ASP A 65 -3.97 1.92 11.83
CA ASP A 65 -4.54 0.58 11.98
C ASP A 65 -4.98 -0.05 10.66
N SER A 66 -5.23 0.75 9.61
CA SER A 66 -5.74 0.23 8.35
C SER A 66 -5.65 1.21 7.20
N ILE A 67 -5.59 0.65 5.99
CA ILE A 67 -5.87 1.34 4.73
C ILE A 67 -7.15 0.81 4.10
N LEU A 68 -8.01 1.71 3.61
CA LEU A 68 -9.26 1.34 2.94
C LEU A 68 -9.08 1.41 1.43
N LEU A 69 -8.90 0.25 0.79
CA LEU A 69 -8.75 0.11 -0.65
C LEU A 69 -10.01 -0.55 -1.25
N PRO A 70 -10.66 0.04 -2.28
CA PRO A 70 -11.79 -0.59 -2.93
C PRO A 70 -11.33 -1.78 -3.79
N ALA A 71 -11.99 -2.93 -3.64
CA ALA A 71 -11.90 -4.04 -4.60
C ALA A 71 -12.95 -3.81 -5.69
N THR A 72 -12.57 -3.17 -6.80
CA THR A 72 -13.50 -2.75 -7.86
C THR A 72 -13.96 -3.91 -8.75
N LEU A 73 -15.26 -3.90 -9.10
CA LEU A 73 -15.90 -4.77 -10.10
C LEU A 73 -15.95 -4.08 -11.48
N ASN A 74 -14.78 -3.75 -12.04
CA ASN A 74 -14.70 -3.16 -13.38
C ASN A 74 -13.45 -3.67 -14.09
N ASP A 75 -13.27 -3.28 -15.35
CA ASP A 75 -12.09 -3.65 -16.15
C ASP A 75 -10.76 -3.06 -15.62
N ASN A 76 -10.83 -2.26 -14.54
CA ASN A 76 -9.68 -1.65 -13.88
C ASN A 76 -9.44 -2.28 -12.52
N HIS A 77 -8.48 -3.20 -12.45
CA HIS A 77 -8.17 -3.88 -11.19
C HIS A 77 -7.13 -3.11 -10.39
N GLU A 78 -7.44 -2.79 -9.14
CA GLU A 78 -6.45 -2.27 -8.19
C GLU A 78 -5.52 -3.41 -7.75
N ILE A 79 -4.22 -3.23 -7.99
CA ILE A 79 -3.17 -4.18 -7.61
C ILE A 79 -2.45 -3.62 -6.38
N LEU A 80 -2.69 -4.23 -5.22
CA LEU A 80 -2.01 -3.90 -3.97
C LEU A 80 -0.60 -4.49 -3.99
N ILE A 81 0.37 -3.72 -4.48
CA ILE A 81 1.75 -4.21 -4.62
C ILE A 81 2.35 -4.49 -3.25
N LYS A 82 2.27 -3.49 -2.36
CA LYS A 82 2.80 -3.56 -1.00
C LYS A 82 2.20 -2.48 -0.11
N HIS A 83 2.10 -2.75 1.18
CA HIS A 83 1.68 -1.77 2.19
C HIS A 83 2.50 -1.91 3.47
N THR A 84 2.49 -0.89 4.32
CA THR A 84 3.25 -0.85 5.57
C THR A 84 2.41 -1.24 6.77
N HIS A 85 3.02 -1.90 7.76
CA HIS A 85 2.38 -2.10 9.07
C HIS A 85 3.03 -1.19 10.10
N PRO A 86 2.39 -0.08 10.52
CA PRO A 86 2.99 0.91 11.41
C PRO A 86 3.43 0.36 12.77
N LYS A 87 2.73 -0.67 13.26
CA LYS A 87 3.03 -1.37 14.52
C LYS A 87 4.12 -2.45 14.40
N GLY A 88 4.64 -2.68 13.19
CA GLY A 88 5.69 -3.68 12.96
C GLY A 88 5.20 -5.12 12.85
N THR A 89 3.90 -5.35 12.69
CA THR A 89 3.35 -6.71 12.64
C THR A 89 3.71 -7.41 11.34
N PRO A 90 4.36 -8.59 11.36
CA PRO A 90 4.76 -9.31 10.15
C PRO A 90 3.62 -10.00 9.39
N GLN A 91 2.49 -10.22 10.06
CA GLN A 91 1.41 -11.08 9.57
C GLN A 91 0.28 -10.24 8.95
N PRO A 92 -0.35 -10.71 7.86
CA PRO A 92 -1.53 -10.07 7.31
C PRO A 92 -2.66 -10.10 8.34
N SER A 93 -3.45 -9.03 8.37
CA SER A 93 -4.71 -9.01 9.09
C SER A 93 -5.78 -9.82 8.35
N HIS A 94 -6.89 -10.12 9.03
CA HIS A 94 -8.09 -10.64 8.37
C HIS A 94 -8.56 -9.73 7.22
N PHE A 95 -8.36 -8.41 7.32
CA PHE A 95 -8.75 -7.47 6.26
C PHE A 95 -7.85 -7.58 5.02
N ASP A 96 -6.55 -7.80 5.20
CA ASP A 96 -5.61 -7.97 4.09
C ASP A 96 -5.95 -9.21 3.24
N ILE A 97 -6.23 -10.33 3.93
CA ILE A 97 -6.65 -11.58 3.28
C ILE A 97 -8.01 -11.42 2.60
N ASN A 98 -9.00 -10.87 3.29
CA ASN A 98 -10.34 -10.68 2.74
C ASN A 98 -10.35 -9.74 1.53
N TRP A 99 -9.53 -8.69 1.55
CA TRP A 99 -9.38 -7.80 0.40
C TRP A 99 -8.81 -8.56 -0.80
N LEU A 100 -7.76 -9.37 -0.59
CA LEU A 100 -7.15 -10.14 -1.67
C LEU A 100 -8.11 -11.19 -2.25
N ILE A 101 -8.89 -11.86 -1.39
CA ILE A 101 -9.98 -12.76 -1.81
C ILE A 101 -10.99 -12.02 -2.68
N GLN A 102 -11.52 -10.89 -2.20
CA GLN A 102 -12.50 -10.10 -2.94
C GLN A 102 -11.94 -9.59 -4.27
N ALA A 103 -10.68 -9.15 -4.30
CA ALA A 103 -10.03 -8.72 -5.52
C ALA A 103 -9.96 -9.87 -6.56
N GLN A 104 -9.60 -11.08 -6.13
CA GLN A 104 -9.56 -12.27 -6.99
C GLN A 104 -10.96 -12.71 -7.45
N GLU A 105 -11.94 -12.71 -6.55
CA GLU A 105 -13.35 -13.00 -6.87
C GLU A 105 -13.91 -12.00 -7.89
N ASN A 106 -13.44 -10.76 -7.86
CA ASN A 106 -13.79 -9.70 -8.81
C ASN A 106 -12.95 -9.75 -10.11
N GLY A 107 -12.14 -10.80 -10.32
CA GLY A 107 -11.39 -11.05 -11.55
C GLY A 107 -9.99 -10.41 -11.60
N SER A 108 -9.51 -9.80 -10.52
CA SER A 108 -8.14 -9.29 -10.46
C SER A 108 -7.13 -10.44 -10.66
N PRO A 109 -6.07 -10.25 -11.47
CA PRO A 109 -5.02 -11.26 -11.63
C PRO A 109 -4.06 -11.31 -10.43
N GLN A 110 -4.27 -10.51 -9.38
CA GLN A 110 -3.37 -10.42 -8.25
C GLN A 110 -3.40 -11.70 -7.39
N ILE A 111 -2.27 -12.40 -7.32
CA ILE A 111 -2.13 -13.63 -6.53
C ILE A 111 -1.63 -13.35 -5.11
N LYS A 112 -0.77 -12.35 -4.94
CA LYS A 112 -0.07 -12.05 -3.68
C LYS A 112 0.18 -10.57 -3.51
N SER A 113 0.54 -10.18 -2.29
CA SER A 113 0.99 -8.83 -1.94
C SER A 113 2.15 -8.89 -0.93
N MET A 114 2.71 -7.74 -0.57
CA MET A 114 3.78 -7.62 0.41
C MET A 114 3.40 -6.70 1.57
N ILE A 115 3.78 -7.11 2.77
CA ILE A 115 3.74 -6.29 3.98
C ILE A 115 5.15 -5.76 4.23
N LEU A 116 5.24 -4.49 4.61
CA LEU A 116 6.45 -3.78 5.03
C LEU A 116 6.31 -3.39 6.51
N PRO A 117 6.58 -4.30 7.45
CA PRO A 117 6.38 -4.02 8.86
C PRO A 117 7.55 -3.24 9.41
N ILE A 118 7.30 -2.13 10.12
CA ILE A 118 8.36 -1.31 10.69
C ILE A 118 9.29 -2.13 11.59
N GLY A 119 10.60 -2.04 11.34
CA GLY A 119 11.64 -2.70 12.13
C GLY A 119 12.01 -4.12 11.70
N ILE A 120 11.31 -4.72 10.73
CA ILE A 120 11.58 -6.09 10.25
C ILE A 120 11.50 -6.19 8.72
N ASP A 121 12.00 -7.31 8.20
CA ASP A 121 12.00 -7.61 6.76
C ASP A 121 10.59 -7.69 6.18
N ARG A 122 10.49 -7.44 4.87
CA ARG A 122 9.23 -7.56 4.14
C ARG A 122 8.78 -9.01 4.07
N ILE A 123 7.47 -9.21 4.08
CA ILE A 123 6.86 -10.53 4.01
C ILE A 123 5.85 -10.54 2.87
N SER A 124 5.83 -11.62 2.10
CA SER A 124 4.81 -11.86 1.08
C SER A 124 3.64 -12.60 1.70
N PHE A 125 2.41 -12.26 1.30
CA PHE A 125 1.23 -13.02 1.67
C PHE A 125 0.34 -13.27 0.46
N ASP A 126 -0.44 -14.34 0.54
CA ASP A 126 -1.50 -14.73 -0.38
C ASP A 126 -2.75 -15.14 0.42
N ILE A 127 -3.80 -15.58 -0.27
CA ILE A 127 -5.08 -15.97 0.36
C ILE A 127 -4.98 -17.16 1.34
N ASN A 128 -3.87 -17.92 1.31
CA ASN A 128 -3.65 -19.09 2.18
C ASN A 128 -2.74 -18.74 3.37
N THR A 129 -2.22 -17.52 3.43
CA THR A 129 -1.33 -17.09 4.51
C THR A 129 -2.12 -16.93 5.82
N PRO A 130 -1.65 -17.51 6.94
CA PRO A 130 -2.30 -17.31 8.24
C PRO A 130 -2.39 -15.82 8.61
N CYS A 131 -3.56 -15.39 9.06
CA CYS A 131 -3.82 -14.01 9.46
C CYS A 131 -4.07 -13.86 10.97
N ILE A 132 -4.06 -12.60 11.41
CA ILE A 132 -4.32 -12.17 12.79
C ILE A 132 -5.46 -11.15 12.89
#